data_AF-A0A5C6RLR0-F1
#
_entry.id   AF-A0A5C6RLR0-F1
#
_cell.length_a   1.000
_cell.length_b   1.000
_cell.length_c   1.000
_cell.angle_alpha   90.00
_cell.angle_beta   90.00
_cell.angle_gamma   90.00
#
_symmetry.space_group_name_H-M   'P 1'
#
loop_
_entity.id
_entity.type
_entity.pdbx_description
1 polymer ?
#
loop_
_entity_poly.entity_id
_entity_poly.type
_entity_poly.pdbx_seq_one_letter_code
_entity_poly.pdbx_strand_id
1 'polypeptide(L)'
;MSEGSRHQWRSLLPDGTPWFEATLSSGGTLLSATHQQAGKRLEALLASVEAQRPGFWSHQPLLQFETQLEFEREWGLGSSSTLVAGLARWAGIDPFELLRGTFGGSGYDIACALANKPVLFQRHQQKPAYVEIPYAPAFSSHICFAYLGQKQDSRAGIKAYRERGGAAPAEIRETSALTLAFLQARTAGEAILALEAHESLMSKILGQPTVQLNLFPNFPGVVKSLGAWGGDFVMAISDRPVEAIRQYFRVKGYPVTFAFDELAAYSG
;
A
#
# COMPACT_ATOMS: atom_id res chain seq x y z
N MET A 1 -15.51 42.75 -9.54
CA MET A 1 -14.61 41.58 -9.52
C MET A 1 -15.49 40.40 -9.13
N SER A 2 -15.96 39.61 -10.09
CA SER A 2 -16.74 38.42 -9.75
C SER A 2 -15.83 37.48 -8.96
N GLU A 3 -16.29 36.98 -7.81
CA GLU A 3 -15.66 35.82 -7.18
C GLU A 3 -15.58 34.72 -8.25
N GLY A 4 -14.37 34.49 -8.76
CA GLY A 4 -14.17 33.60 -9.90
C GLY A 4 -14.72 32.21 -9.57
N SER A 5 -15.38 31.61 -10.54
CA SER A 5 -15.87 30.23 -10.50
C SER A 5 -14.75 29.30 -9.99
N ARG A 6 -14.96 28.63 -8.85
CA ARG A 6 -13.95 27.82 -8.14
C ARG A 6 -14.49 26.43 -7.83
N HIS A 7 -13.64 25.42 -7.96
CA HIS A 7 -13.96 24.09 -7.40
C HIS A 7 -13.56 24.05 -5.92
N GLN A 8 -14.25 23.21 -5.16
CA GLN A 8 -13.97 22.97 -3.75
C GLN A 8 -13.55 21.53 -3.54
N TRP A 9 -12.59 21.30 -2.64
CA TRP A 9 -12.11 19.98 -2.29
C TRP A 9 -12.13 19.79 -0.78
N ARG A 10 -12.62 18.64 -0.34
CA ARG A 10 -12.65 18.23 1.07
C ARG A 10 -12.23 16.77 1.23
N SER A 11 -11.36 16.51 2.20
CA SER A 11 -10.92 15.17 2.59
C SER A 11 -11.15 14.94 4.07
N LEU A 12 -11.87 13.87 4.38
CA LEU A 12 -12.36 13.50 5.70
C LEU A 12 -11.59 12.32 6.29
N LEU A 13 -11.46 12.32 7.61
CA LEU A 13 -11.03 11.18 8.42
C LEU A 13 -12.15 10.13 8.52
N PRO A 14 -11.88 8.92 9.06
CA PRO A 14 -12.91 7.89 9.21
C PRO A 14 -14.13 8.35 10.02
N ASP A 15 -13.94 9.22 11.01
CA ASP A 15 -14.99 9.80 11.84
C ASP A 15 -15.78 10.95 11.16
N GLY A 16 -15.45 11.28 9.91
CA GLY A 16 -16.07 12.38 9.15
C GLY A 16 -15.44 13.76 9.41
N THR A 17 -14.44 13.87 10.27
CA THR A 17 -13.76 15.14 10.55
C THR A 17 -12.88 15.55 9.36
N PRO A 18 -12.96 16.79 8.85
CA PRO A 18 -12.10 17.24 7.76
C PRO A 18 -10.65 17.35 8.22
N TRP A 19 -9.73 16.70 7.49
CA TRP A 19 -8.29 16.86 7.70
C TRP A 19 -7.61 17.68 6.60
N PHE A 20 -8.26 17.83 5.44
CA PHE A 20 -7.74 18.63 4.34
C PHE A 20 -8.86 19.26 3.52
N GLU A 21 -8.73 20.56 3.28
CA GLU A 21 -9.59 21.36 2.41
C GLU A 21 -8.73 22.19 1.46
N ALA A 22 -9.22 22.36 0.23
CA ALA A 22 -8.59 23.19 -0.79
C ALA A 22 -9.61 23.84 -1.73
N THR A 23 -9.20 24.96 -2.31
CA THR A 23 -9.95 25.67 -3.36
C THR A 23 -9.11 25.68 -4.63
N LEU A 24 -9.75 25.36 -5.75
CA LEU A 24 -9.10 25.24 -7.06
C LEU A 24 -9.69 26.27 -8.04
N SER A 25 -8.88 26.75 -8.97
CA SER A 25 -9.34 27.52 -10.13
C SER A 25 -10.20 26.64 -11.03
N SER A 26 -10.99 27.24 -11.94
CA SER A 26 -11.75 26.50 -12.95
C SER A 26 -10.90 25.61 -13.87
N GLY A 27 -9.57 25.79 -13.89
CA GLY A 27 -8.62 24.95 -14.61
C GLY A 27 -7.91 23.91 -13.73
N GLY A 28 -8.41 23.66 -12.51
CA GLY A 28 -7.84 22.68 -11.58
C GLY A 28 -6.54 23.11 -10.88
N THR A 29 -6.12 24.37 -11.01
CA THR A 29 -4.92 24.91 -10.33
C THR A 29 -5.22 25.21 -8.87
N LEU A 30 -4.27 24.96 -7.97
CA LEU A 30 -4.44 25.21 -6.55
C LEU A 30 -4.43 26.71 -6.25
N LEU A 31 -5.48 27.20 -5.58
CA LEU A 31 -5.56 28.59 -5.11
C LEU A 31 -5.24 28.69 -3.61
N SER A 32 -5.78 27.77 -2.81
CA SER A 32 -5.54 27.72 -1.38
C SER A 32 -5.72 26.30 -0.85
N ALA A 33 -4.99 25.96 0.21
CA ALA A 33 -5.13 24.69 0.92
C ALA A 33 -4.86 24.87 2.42
N THR A 34 -5.59 24.13 3.23
CA THR A 34 -5.30 23.94 4.68
C THR A 34 -3.92 23.34 4.93
N HIS A 35 -3.45 22.45 4.03
CA HIS A 35 -2.11 21.87 4.06
C HIS A 35 -1.41 22.01 2.72
N GLN A 36 -0.43 22.92 2.64
CA GLN A 36 0.18 23.29 1.36
C GLN A 36 0.88 22.12 0.65
N GLN A 37 1.52 21.22 1.40
CA GLN A 37 2.20 20.07 0.80
C GLN A 37 1.21 19.08 0.18
N ALA A 38 0.06 18.85 0.83
CA ALA A 38 -1.00 18.00 0.28
C ALA A 38 -1.66 18.67 -0.93
N GLY A 39 -1.91 19.99 -0.84
CA GLY A 39 -2.44 20.79 -1.96
C GLY A 39 -1.57 20.71 -3.21
N LYS A 40 -0.24 20.84 -3.08
CA LYS A 40 0.69 20.70 -4.22
C LYS A 40 0.65 19.31 -4.85
N ARG A 41 0.47 18.26 -4.03
CA ARG A 41 0.32 16.89 -4.55
C ARG A 41 -0.99 16.71 -5.31
N LEU A 42 -2.08 17.27 -4.79
CA LEU A 42 -3.37 17.30 -5.49
C LEU A 42 -3.27 18.07 -6.82
N GLU A 43 -2.66 19.25 -6.81
CA GLU A 43 -2.43 20.02 -8.04
C GLU A 43 -1.65 19.24 -9.09
N ALA A 44 -0.57 18.53 -8.68
CA ALA A 44 0.21 17.70 -9.59
C ALA A 44 -0.64 16.56 -10.21
N LEU A 45 -1.54 15.94 -9.43
CA LEU A 45 -2.49 14.94 -9.94
C LEU A 45 -3.44 15.54 -10.98
N LEU A 46 -4.05 16.67 -10.65
CA LEU A 46 -5.00 17.34 -11.54
C LEU A 46 -4.35 17.89 -12.81
N ALA A 47 -3.10 18.38 -12.72
CA ALA A 47 -2.30 18.77 -13.88
C ALA A 47 -1.95 17.56 -14.76
N SER A 48 -1.68 16.39 -14.17
CA SER A 48 -1.45 15.16 -14.93
C SER A 48 -2.72 14.67 -15.64
N VAL A 49 -3.89 14.84 -15.03
CA VAL A 49 -5.18 14.58 -15.68
C VAL A 49 -5.34 15.46 -16.93
N GLU A 50 -5.12 16.76 -16.80
CA GLU A 50 -5.20 17.71 -17.94
C GLU A 50 -4.15 17.39 -19.02
N ALA A 51 -2.94 16.97 -18.64
CA ALA A 51 -1.91 16.57 -19.61
C ALA A 51 -2.29 15.31 -20.41
N GLN A 52 -2.99 14.37 -19.78
CA GLN A 52 -3.46 13.13 -20.42
C GLN A 52 -4.76 13.32 -21.20
N ARG A 53 -5.60 14.28 -20.79
CA ARG A 53 -6.82 14.70 -21.50
C ARG A 53 -6.86 16.23 -21.62
N PRO A 54 -6.20 16.81 -22.64
CA PRO A 54 -6.23 18.25 -22.85
C PRO A 54 -7.66 18.78 -23.01
N GLY A 55 -7.97 19.89 -22.33
CA GLY A 55 -9.30 20.50 -22.29
C GLY A 55 -10.26 19.81 -21.31
N PHE A 56 -9.78 18.91 -20.45
CA PHE A 56 -10.64 18.18 -19.53
C PHE A 56 -11.44 19.13 -18.63
N TRP A 57 -10.79 20.14 -18.05
CA TRP A 57 -11.44 21.13 -17.18
C TRP A 57 -12.45 22.02 -17.90
N SER A 58 -12.24 22.34 -19.19
CA SER A 58 -13.12 23.22 -19.96
C SER A 58 -14.53 22.65 -20.17
N HIS A 59 -14.68 21.33 -19.99
CA HIS A 59 -15.95 20.63 -20.12
C HIS A 59 -16.61 20.30 -18.77
N GLN A 60 -16.00 20.71 -17.65
CA GLN A 60 -16.54 20.44 -16.32
C GLN A 60 -17.40 21.62 -15.82
N PRO A 61 -18.50 21.34 -15.10
CA PRO A 61 -19.15 22.35 -14.29
C PRO A 61 -18.24 22.75 -13.11
N LEU A 62 -18.69 23.68 -12.29
CA LEU A 62 -18.10 23.82 -10.96
C LEU A 62 -18.36 22.56 -10.14
N LEU A 63 -17.33 22.10 -9.45
CA LEU A 63 -17.31 20.79 -8.79
C LEU A 63 -17.02 20.96 -7.30
N GLN A 64 -17.62 20.09 -6.51
CA GLN A 64 -17.27 19.86 -5.13
C GLN A 64 -16.77 18.42 -5.01
N PHE A 65 -15.52 18.25 -4.62
CA PHE A 65 -14.88 16.96 -4.42
C PHE A 65 -14.89 16.63 -2.94
N GLU A 66 -15.32 15.42 -2.61
CA GLU A 66 -15.24 14.88 -1.25
C GLU A 66 -14.62 13.48 -1.28
N THR A 67 -13.69 13.22 -0.36
CA THR A 67 -13.09 11.90 -0.13
C THR A 67 -13.12 11.58 1.36
N GLN A 68 -13.37 10.34 1.74
CA GLN A 68 -13.32 9.90 3.14
C GLN A 68 -12.35 8.72 3.29
N LEU A 69 -11.48 8.77 4.30
CA LEU A 69 -10.60 7.66 4.63
C LEU A 69 -11.37 6.56 5.36
N GLU A 70 -11.09 5.31 5.04
CA GLU A 70 -11.67 4.13 5.73
C GLU A 70 -10.84 3.70 6.96
N PHE A 71 -9.59 4.15 7.04
CA PHE A 71 -8.66 3.82 8.13
C PHE A 71 -7.94 5.05 8.65
N GLU A 72 -7.33 4.88 9.83
CA GLU A 72 -6.45 5.90 10.39
C GLU A 72 -5.33 6.26 9.42
N ARG A 73 -5.15 7.56 9.21
CA ARG A 73 -4.21 8.11 8.22
C ARG A 73 -2.77 7.62 8.45
N GLU A 74 -2.45 7.28 9.69
CA GLU A 74 -1.11 6.87 10.11
C GLU A 74 -0.77 5.41 9.73
N TRP A 75 -1.74 4.57 9.38
CA TRP A 75 -1.52 3.13 9.13
C TRP A 75 -0.94 2.79 7.74
N GLY A 76 -0.82 3.78 6.84
CA GLY A 76 -0.10 3.58 5.57
C GLY A 76 -0.76 2.62 4.58
N LEU A 77 -2.04 2.28 4.75
CA LEU A 77 -2.79 1.29 3.95
C LEU A 77 -3.23 1.79 2.55
N GLY A 78 -2.36 2.54 1.84
CA GLY A 78 -2.57 2.82 0.42
C GLY A 78 -3.54 3.97 0.06
N SER A 79 -3.89 4.85 1.00
CA SER A 79 -4.84 5.97 0.75
C SER A 79 -4.48 6.87 -0.45
N SER A 80 -3.19 7.04 -0.74
CA SER A 80 -2.74 7.80 -1.92
C SER A 80 -3.06 7.08 -3.24
N SER A 81 -2.97 5.76 -3.26
CA SER A 81 -3.25 4.95 -4.46
C SER A 81 -4.74 4.81 -4.70
N THR A 82 -5.54 4.71 -3.64
CA THR A 82 -7.01 4.80 -3.74
C THR A 82 -7.46 6.15 -4.30
N LEU A 83 -6.84 7.25 -3.88
CA LEU A 83 -7.11 8.58 -4.45
C LEU A 83 -6.76 8.64 -5.95
N VAL A 84 -5.59 8.13 -6.34
CA VAL A 84 -5.18 8.08 -7.76
C VAL A 84 -6.16 7.23 -8.58
N ALA A 85 -6.55 6.05 -8.07
CA ALA A 85 -7.53 5.19 -8.74
C ALA A 85 -8.89 5.88 -8.90
N GLY A 86 -9.38 6.54 -7.85
CA GLY A 86 -10.63 7.31 -7.88
C GLY A 86 -10.60 8.48 -8.87
N LEU A 87 -9.52 9.27 -8.87
CA LEU A 87 -9.34 10.38 -9.81
C LEU A 87 -9.23 9.89 -11.25
N ALA A 88 -8.49 8.81 -11.50
CA ALA A 88 -8.37 8.24 -12.83
C ALA A 88 -9.71 7.72 -13.37
N ARG A 89 -10.50 7.04 -12.51
CA ARG A 89 -11.85 6.60 -12.84
C ARG A 89 -12.77 7.79 -13.15
N TRP A 90 -12.73 8.84 -12.33
CA TRP A 90 -13.50 10.05 -12.57
C TRP A 90 -13.11 10.74 -13.89
N ALA A 91 -11.81 10.85 -14.17
CA ALA A 91 -11.31 11.48 -15.39
C ALA A 91 -11.40 10.60 -16.65
N GLY A 92 -11.70 9.31 -16.50
CA GLY A 92 -11.71 8.34 -17.61
C GLY A 92 -10.33 8.11 -18.21
N ILE A 93 -9.28 8.05 -17.39
CA ILE A 93 -7.90 7.80 -17.79
C ILE A 93 -7.34 6.55 -17.10
N ASP A 94 -6.19 6.06 -17.57
CA ASP A 94 -5.51 4.91 -16.96
C ASP A 94 -4.87 5.31 -15.61
N PRO A 95 -5.25 4.68 -14.47
CA PRO A 95 -4.67 4.98 -13.16
C PRO A 95 -3.17 4.69 -13.06
N PHE A 96 -2.64 3.74 -13.83
CA PHE A 96 -1.20 3.47 -13.87
C PHE A 96 -0.43 4.58 -14.59
N GLU A 97 -1.03 5.18 -15.63
CA GLU A 97 -0.44 6.36 -16.30
C GLU A 97 -0.54 7.61 -15.43
N LEU A 98 -1.66 7.81 -14.71
CA LEU A 98 -1.78 8.89 -13.73
C LEU A 98 -0.73 8.78 -12.60
N LEU A 99 -0.50 7.57 -12.07
CA LEU A 99 0.55 7.35 -11.08
C LEU A 99 1.94 7.66 -11.66
N ARG A 100 2.23 7.20 -12.89
CA ARG A 100 3.50 7.40 -13.59
C ARG A 100 3.79 8.88 -13.81
N GLY A 101 2.77 9.67 -14.17
CA GLY A 101 2.89 11.11 -14.41
C GLY A 101 3.06 11.96 -13.16
N THR A 102 3.00 11.37 -11.95
CA THR A 102 2.96 12.12 -10.69
C THR A 102 3.99 11.62 -9.67
N PHE A 103 3.65 10.63 -8.87
CA PHE A 103 4.46 10.16 -7.74
C PHE A 103 5.42 9.04 -8.14
N GLY A 104 5.21 8.43 -9.31
CA GLY A 104 5.87 7.20 -9.71
C GLY A 104 5.50 6.04 -8.79
N GLY A 105 6.28 4.97 -8.82
CA GLY A 105 6.03 3.76 -8.04
C GLY A 105 5.91 2.54 -8.93
N SER A 106 5.68 1.39 -8.29
CA SER A 106 5.54 0.12 -9.00
C SER A 106 4.21 0.01 -9.74
N GLY A 107 3.15 0.63 -9.21
CA GLY A 107 1.76 0.38 -9.59
C GLY A 107 1.08 -0.71 -8.76
N TYR A 108 1.81 -1.37 -7.84
CA TYR A 108 1.23 -2.43 -7.00
C TYR A 108 0.03 -1.94 -6.20
N ASP A 109 0.18 -0.80 -5.51
CA ASP A 109 -0.90 -0.25 -4.69
C ASP A 109 -2.11 0.19 -5.52
N ILE A 110 -1.92 0.55 -6.80
CA ILE A 110 -3.02 0.82 -7.74
C ILE A 110 -3.74 -0.48 -8.10
N ALA A 111 -3.00 -1.55 -8.38
CA ALA A 111 -3.60 -2.86 -8.62
C ALA A 111 -4.44 -3.31 -7.42
N CYS A 112 -3.94 -3.12 -6.19
CA CYS A 112 -4.70 -3.39 -4.97
C CYS A 112 -5.95 -2.51 -4.85
N ALA A 113 -5.85 -1.20 -5.12
CA ALA A 113 -6.99 -0.27 -5.03
C ALA A 113 -8.08 -0.51 -6.08
N LEU A 114 -7.76 -1.18 -7.19
CA LEU A 114 -8.71 -1.51 -8.26
C LEU A 114 -9.30 -2.91 -8.13
N ALA A 115 -8.70 -3.77 -7.31
CA ALA A 115 -9.07 -5.17 -7.16
C ALA A 115 -9.97 -5.38 -5.94
N ASN A 116 -10.90 -6.33 -6.05
CA ASN A 116 -11.76 -6.74 -4.92
C ASN A 116 -11.26 -8.03 -4.25
N LYS A 117 -10.11 -8.55 -4.70
CA LYS A 117 -9.52 -9.82 -4.28
C LYS A 117 -8.01 -9.68 -4.18
N PRO A 118 -7.32 -10.60 -3.48
CA PRO A 118 -5.86 -10.66 -3.50
C PRO A 118 -5.32 -10.68 -4.93
N VAL A 119 -4.24 -9.92 -5.17
CA VAL A 119 -3.64 -9.78 -6.49
C VAL A 119 -2.27 -10.43 -6.57
N LEU A 120 -2.02 -11.14 -7.67
CA LEU A 120 -0.67 -11.43 -8.13
C LEU A 120 -0.24 -10.32 -9.06
N PHE A 121 0.88 -9.66 -8.72
CA PHE A 121 1.37 -8.49 -9.44
C PHE A 121 2.76 -8.74 -10.02
N GLN A 122 2.96 -8.27 -11.25
CA GLN A 122 4.26 -8.31 -11.92
C GLN A 122 4.49 -7.01 -12.69
N ARG A 123 5.75 -6.61 -12.84
CA ARG A 123 6.16 -5.58 -13.79
C ARG A 123 7.03 -6.18 -14.87
N HIS A 124 6.56 -6.10 -16.12
CA HIS A 124 7.34 -6.50 -17.28
C HIS A 124 7.68 -5.25 -18.09
N GLN A 125 8.99 -4.97 -18.28
CA GLN A 125 9.46 -3.78 -18.99
C GLN A 125 8.80 -2.46 -18.51
N GLN A 126 8.73 -2.27 -17.18
CA GLN A 126 8.09 -1.13 -16.52
C GLN A 126 6.56 -1.02 -16.70
N LYS A 127 5.92 -1.98 -17.37
CA LYS A 127 4.46 -2.06 -17.46
C LYS A 127 3.92 -2.94 -16.33
N PRO A 128 3.03 -2.41 -15.47
CA PRO A 128 2.36 -3.21 -14.45
C PRO A 128 1.37 -4.17 -15.10
N ALA A 129 1.29 -5.39 -14.58
CA ALA A 129 0.30 -6.39 -14.90
C ALA A 129 -0.13 -7.08 -13.60
N TYR A 130 -1.41 -7.39 -13.47
CA TYR A 130 -1.91 -8.10 -12.30
C TYR A 130 -3.08 -9.01 -12.66
N VAL A 131 -3.27 -10.03 -11.82
CA VAL A 131 -4.44 -10.91 -11.85
C VAL A 131 -5.01 -11.05 -10.45
N GLU A 132 -6.33 -11.00 -10.32
CA GLU A 132 -7.02 -11.37 -9.09
C GLU A 132 -6.98 -12.88 -8.90
N ILE A 133 -6.73 -13.32 -7.67
CA ILE A 133 -6.72 -14.74 -7.31
C ILE A 133 -7.69 -15.02 -6.16
N PRO A 134 -8.40 -16.16 -6.17
CA PRO A 134 -9.27 -16.56 -5.07
C PRO A 134 -8.44 -17.18 -3.93
N TYR A 135 -7.55 -16.38 -3.33
CA TYR A 135 -6.66 -16.86 -2.28
C TYR A 135 -7.38 -16.89 -0.92
N ALA A 136 -7.67 -18.10 -0.45
CA ALA A 136 -8.25 -18.37 0.86
C ALA A 136 -7.47 -19.54 1.50
N PRO A 137 -6.36 -19.27 2.20
CA PRO A 137 -5.53 -20.32 2.76
C PRO A 137 -6.27 -21.08 3.86
N ALA A 138 -6.17 -22.41 3.86
CA ALA A 138 -6.80 -23.27 4.89
C ALA A 138 -6.26 -23.02 6.31
N PHE A 139 -5.15 -22.29 6.42
CA PHE A 139 -4.51 -21.89 7.66
C PHE A 139 -4.73 -20.40 7.99
N SER A 140 -5.76 -19.74 7.44
CA SER A 140 -6.04 -18.32 7.72
C SER A 140 -6.15 -18.01 9.22
N SER A 141 -6.67 -18.93 10.02
CA SER A 141 -6.77 -18.87 11.49
C SER A 141 -5.43 -18.91 12.24
N HIS A 142 -4.33 -19.07 11.51
CA HIS A 142 -2.95 -19.09 12.01
C HIS A 142 -2.15 -17.86 11.57
N ILE A 143 -2.78 -16.91 10.89
CA ILE A 143 -2.15 -15.69 10.38
C ILE A 143 -2.60 -14.50 11.22
N CYS A 144 -1.64 -13.70 11.66
CA CYS A 144 -1.88 -12.45 12.37
C CYS A 144 -1.07 -11.32 11.72
N PHE A 145 -1.68 -10.16 11.59
CA PHE A 145 -1.00 -8.92 11.24
C PHE A 145 -0.80 -8.10 12.50
N ALA A 146 0.37 -7.49 12.69
CA ALA A 146 0.66 -6.63 13.84
C ALA A 146 1.21 -5.29 13.37
N TYR A 147 0.66 -4.20 13.92
CA TYR A 147 1.13 -2.85 13.67
C TYR A 147 2.30 -2.52 14.59
N LEU A 148 3.45 -2.19 14.01
CA LEU A 148 4.68 -1.83 14.72
C LEU A 148 4.77 -0.33 15.04
N GLY A 149 4.03 0.51 14.32
CA GLY A 149 4.13 1.98 14.46
C GLY A 149 5.46 2.57 14.01
N GLN A 150 6.23 1.83 13.20
CA GLN A 150 7.55 2.24 12.71
C GLN A 150 7.48 2.70 11.27
N LYS A 151 7.26 4.01 11.07
CA LYS A 151 7.31 4.60 9.74
C LYS A 151 8.72 4.55 9.18
N GLN A 152 8.91 3.72 8.15
CA GLN A 152 10.15 3.65 7.39
C GLN A 152 10.08 4.57 6.17
N ASP A 153 11.17 5.31 5.91
CA ASP A 153 11.29 6.08 4.67
C ASP A 153 11.57 5.13 3.49
N SER A 154 10.51 4.79 2.77
CA SER A 154 10.58 3.95 1.57
C SER A 154 11.56 4.48 0.53
N ARG A 155 11.78 5.81 0.44
CA ARG A 155 12.72 6.40 -0.52
C ARG A 155 14.16 6.09 -0.14
N ALA A 156 14.47 6.19 1.15
CA ALA A 156 15.79 5.81 1.68
C ALA A 156 16.06 4.32 1.46
N GLY A 157 15.08 3.46 1.75
CA GLY A 157 15.19 2.01 1.52
C GLY A 157 15.44 1.64 0.06
N ILE A 158 14.69 2.25 -0.88
CA ILE A 158 14.88 2.03 -2.33
C ILE A 158 16.26 2.53 -2.78
N LYS A 159 16.71 3.68 -2.27
CA LYS A 159 18.03 4.22 -2.59
C LYS A 159 19.13 3.25 -2.16
N ALA A 160 19.11 2.80 -0.90
CA ALA A 160 20.09 1.85 -0.38
C ALA A 160 20.10 0.52 -1.17
N TYR A 161 18.93 0.00 -1.53
CA TYR A 161 18.81 -1.19 -2.37
C TYR A 161 19.45 -1.00 -3.76
N ARG A 162 19.24 0.16 -4.39
CA ARG A 162 19.84 0.47 -5.70
C ARG A 162 21.35 0.66 -5.62
N GLU A 163 21.85 1.29 -4.57
CA GLU A 163 23.29 1.48 -4.32
C GLU A 163 24.02 0.14 -4.13
N ARG A 164 23.32 -0.90 -3.68
CA ARG A 164 23.83 -2.28 -3.59
C ARG A 164 23.78 -3.06 -4.92
N GLY A 165 23.33 -2.43 -6.01
CA GLY A 165 23.20 -3.06 -7.33
C GLY A 165 21.84 -3.72 -7.59
N GLY A 166 20.90 -3.64 -6.64
CA GLY A 166 19.60 -4.29 -6.74
C GLY A 166 19.67 -5.82 -6.71
N ALA A 167 18.55 -6.47 -7.04
CA ALA A 167 18.44 -7.92 -7.07
C ALA A 167 18.90 -8.48 -8.43
N ALA A 168 19.69 -9.54 -8.38
CA ALA A 168 20.10 -10.31 -9.54
C ALA A 168 18.90 -11.05 -10.17
N PRO A 169 18.94 -11.38 -11.48
CA PRO A 169 17.87 -12.15 -12.12
C PRO A 169 17.59 -13.50 -11.46
N ALA A 170 18.59 -14.13 -10.85
CA ALA A 170 18.42 -15.38 -10.10
C ALA A 170 17.60 -15.17 -8.82
N GLU A 171 17.90 -14.12 -8.06
CA GLU A 171 17.18 -13.75 -6.84
C GLU A 171 15.72 -13.39 -7.16
N ILE A 172 15.47 -12.67 -8.25
CA ILE A 172 14.10 -12.37 -8.71
C ILE A 172 13.31 -13.66 -9.01
N ARG A 173 13.94 -14.64 -9.67
CA ARG A 173 13.30 -15.94 -9.94
C ARG A 173 13.05 -16.72 -8.66
N GLU A 174 13.99 -16.70 -7.72
CA GLU A 174 13.85 -17.35 -6.43
C GLU A 174 12.73 -16.73 -5.59
N THR A 175 12.65 -15.40 -5.49
CA THR A 175 11.54 -14.68 -4.84
C THR A 175 10.20 -15.03 -5.48
N SER A 176 10.15 -15.14 -6.82
CA SER A 176 8.94 -15.53 -7.54
C SER A 176 8.52 -16.97 -7.21
N ALA A 177 9.48 -17.90 -7.15
CA ALA A 177 9.23 -19.29 -6.78
C ALA A 177 8.73 -19.41 -5.33
N LEU A 178 9.29 -18.63 -4.40
CA LEU A 178 8.85 -18.59 -3.01
C LEU A 178 7.45 -18.01 -2.85
N THR A 179 7.08 -17.02 -3.66
CA THR A 179 5.71 -16.49 -3.72
C THR A 179 4.73 -17.58 -4.17
N LEU A 180 5.07 -18.34 -5.22
CA LEU A 180 4.23 -19.45 -5.69
C LEU A 180 4.16 -20.58 -4.67
N ALA A 181 5.27 -20.91 -3.99
CA ALA A 181 5.28 -21.90 -2.92
C ALA A 181 4.37 -21.49 -1.75
N PHE A 182 4.40 -20.21 -1.34
CA PHE A 182 3.49 -19.69 -0.32
C PHE A 182 2.02 -19.80 -0.75
N LEU A 183 1.69 -19.45 -2.00
CA LEU A 183 0.33 -19.55 -2.52
C LEU A 183 -0.18 -21.00 -2.62
N GLN A 184 0.72 -21.96 -2.78
CA GLN A 184 0.40 -23.38 -2.89
C GLN A 184 0.41 -24.11 -1.54
N ALA A 185 0.86 -23.45 -0.47
CA ALA A 185 0.89 -24.01 0.86
C ALA A 185 -0.52 -24.42 1.31
N ARG A 186 -0.62 -25.63 1.87
CA ARG A 186 -1.87 -26.21 2.40
C ARG A 186 -1.91 -26.16 3.91
N THR A 187 -0.75 -25.99 4.55
CA THR A 187 -0.61 -25.94 6.01
C THR A 187 0.17 -24.71 6.45
N ALA A 188 -0.03 -24.30 7.72
CA ALA A 188 0.76 -23.23 8.32
C ALA A 188 2.27 -23.53 8.28
N GLY A 189 2.67 -24.79 8.48
CA GLY A 189 4.08 -25.20 8.42
C GLY A 189 4.73 -25.00 7.05
N GLU A 190 4.03 -25.38 5.97
CA GLU A 190 4.50 -25.14 4.59
C GLU A 190 4.63 -23.64 4.30
N ALA A 191 3.67 -22.84 4.76
CA ALA A 191 3.69 -21.40 4.61
C ALA A 191 4.84 -20.76 5.40
N ILE A 192 5.09 -21.23 6.63
CA ILE A 192 6.20 -20.79 7.48
C ILE A 192 7.53 -21.00 6.75
N LEU A 193 7.77 -22.21 6.22
CA LEU A 193 9.02 -22.52 5.51
C LEU A 193 9.23 -21.61 4.28
N ALA A 194 8.17 -21.37 3.50
CA ALA A 194 8.25 -20.48 2.33
C ALA A 194 8.58 -19.04 2.74
N LEU A 195 7.99 -18.54 3.82
CA LEU A 195 8.24 -17.19 4.32
C LEU A 195 9.60 -17.03 4.99
N GLU A 196 10.09 -18.05 5.72
CA GLU A 196 11.43 -18.04 6.31
C GLU A 196 12.51 -17.97 5.22
N ALA A 197 12.37 -18.79 4.17
CA ALA A 197 13.24 -18.74 3.01
C ALA A 197 13.17 -17.37 2.31
N HIS A 198 11.97 -16.80 2.17
CA HIS A 198 11.78 -15.48 1.60
C HIS A 198 12.45 -14.38 2.43
N GLU A 199 12.24 -14.34 3.75
CA GLU A 199 12.86 -13.32 4.62
C GLU A 199 14.38 -13.49 4.65
N SER A 200 14.90 -14.72 4.61
CA SER A 200 16.34 -14.98 4.52
C SER A 200 16.94 -14.44 3.21
N LEU A 201 16.29 -14.71 2.07
CA LEU A 201 16.71 -14.21 0.77
C LEU A 201 16.69 -12.66 0.74
N MET A 202 15.60 -12.05 1.18
CA MET A 202 15.47 -10.59 1.22
C MET A 202 16.47 -9.94 2.17
N SER A 203 16.76 -10.57 3.32
CA SER A 203 17.79 -10.09 4.26
C SER A 203 19.17 -10.01 3.59
N LYS A 204 19.53 -10.99 2.75
CA LYS A 204 20.79 -10.99 1.97
C LYS A 204 20.82 -9.87 0.92
N ILE A 205 19.75 -9.76 0.14
CA ILE A 205 19.60 -8.74 -0.91
C ILE A 205 19.73 -7.34 -0.31
N LEU A 206 19.00 -7.07 0.77
CA LEU A 206 18.95 -5.78 1.43
C LEU A 206 20.18 -5.51 2.32
N GLY A 207 20.87 -6.56 2.75
CA GLY A 207 21.98 -6.47 3.72
C GLY A 207 21.53 -6.00 5.10
N GLN A 208 20.29 -6.33 5.48
CA GLN A 208 19.68 -5.95 6.74
C GLN A 208 19.12 -7.19 7.44
N PRO A 209 19.24 -7.30 8.78
CA PRO A 209 18.63 -8.39 9.52
C PRO A 209 17.11 -8.39 9.35
N THR A 210 16.49 -9.56 9.48
CA THR A 210 15.03 -9.71 9.41
C THR A 210 14.36 -9.03 10.61
N VAL A 211 13.10 -8.62 10.44
CA VAL A 211 12.30 -8.07 11.54
C VAL A 211 12.15 -9.07 12.69
N GLN A 212 12.03 -10.36 12.36
CA GLN A 212 11.98 -11.43 13.35
C GLN A 212 13.25 -11.48 14.19
N LEU A 213 14.43 -11.43 13.57
CA LEU A 213 15.70 -11.47 14.32
C LEU A 213 15.84 -10.26 15.26
N ASN A 214 15.44 -9.07 14.81
CA ASN A 214 15.60 -7.85 15.58
C ASN A 214 14.58 -7.70 16.72
N LEU A 215 13.30 -8.00 16.46
CA LEU A 215 12.20 -7.65 17.36
C LEU A 215 11.53 -8.87 17.99
N PHE A 216 11.54 -10.02 17.30
CA PHE A 216 10.75 -11.20 17.67
C PHE A 216 11.55 -12.51 17.64
N PRO A 217 12.77 -12.57 18.21
CA PRO A 217 13.67 -13.72 18.03
C PRO A 217 13.10 -15.03 18.61
N ASN A 218 12.17 -14.94 19.56
CA ASN A 218 11.55 -16.09 20.23
C ASN A 218 10.10 -16.33 19.78
N PHE A 219 9.67 -15.76 18.64
CA PHE A 219 8.33 -16.04 18.12
C PHE A 219 8.24 -17.49 17.64
N PRO A 220 7.23 -18.28 18.06
CA PRO A 220 7.08 -19.68 17.66
C PRO A 220 6.46 -19.78 16.26
N GLY A 221 7.25 -19.46 15.23
CA GLY A 221 6.82 -19.41 13.84
C GLY A 221 7.66 -18.42 13.04
N VAL A 222 7.06 -17.80 12.00
CA VAL A 222 7.71 -16.78 11.18
C VAL A 222 7.08 -15.41 11.39
N VAL A 223 7.91 -14.35 11.42
CA VAL A 223 7.47 -12.95 11.33
C VAL A 223 8.11 -12.30 10.11
N LYS A 224 7.25 -11.89 9.18
CA LYS A 224 7.62 -11.29 7.89
C LYS A 224 7.30 -9.80 7.87
N SER A 225 8.23 -9.00 7.34
CA SER A 225 7.98 -7.58 7.04
C SER A 225 6.93 -7.41 5.92
N LEU A 226 6.00 -6.46 6.10
CA LEU A 226 5.07 -5.98 5.08
C LEU A 226 5.40 -4.55 4.67
N GLY A 227 5.49 -4.30 3.35
CA GLY A 227 5.89 -3.00 2.83
C GLY A 227 7.40 -2.76 2.95
N ALA A 228 7.79 -1.56 3.39
CA ALA A 228 9.20 -1.25 3.65
C ALA A 228 9.76 -2.16 4.77
N TRP A 229 10.94 -2.72 4.56
CA TRP A 229 11.57 -3.70 5.46
C TRP A 229 11.67 -3.17 6.90
N GLY A 230 11.01 -3.83 7.86
CA GLY A 230 10.89 -3.34 9.24
C GLY A 230 9.98 -2.11 9.41
N GLY A 231 8.96 -1.97 8.56
CA GLY A 231 8.00 -0.87 8.52
C GLY A 231 6.80 -1.02 9.46
N ASP A 232 5.70 -0.39 9.05
CA ASP A 232 4.51 -0.20 9.89
C ASP A 232 3.81 -1.50 10.28
N PHE A 233 3.88 -2.54 9.44
CA PHE A 233 3.20 -3.81 9.69
C PHE A 233 4.10 -5.02 9.47
N VAL A 234 3.80 -6.07 10.22
CA VAL A 234 4.33 -7.43 9.99
C VAL A 234 3.21 -8.43 9.86
N MET A 235 3.47 -9.50 9.12
CA MET A 235 2.65 -10.70 9.10
C MET A 235 3.34 -11.79 9.91
N ALA A 236 2.61 -12.46 10.77
CA ALA A 236 3.10 -13.56 11.59
C ALA A 236 2.27 -14.82 11.33
N ILE A 237 2.96 -15.95 11.17
CA ILE A 237 2.32 -17.27 11.02
C ILE A 237 2.93 -18.23 12.03
N SER A 238 2.09 -18.96 12.75
CA SER A 238 2.48 -19.93 13.77
C SER A 238 1.61 -21.19 13.65
N ASP A 239 2.09 -22.32 14.17
CA ASP A 239 1.24 -23.50 14.39
C ASP A 239 0.17 -23.28 15.47
N ARG A 240 0.30 -22.19 16.25
CA ARG A 240 -0.65 -21.77 17.27
C ARG A 240 -1.84 -21.01 16.67
N PRO A 241 -3.02 -21.03 17.32
CA PRO A 241 -4.16 -20.24 16.88
C PRO A 241 -3.90 -18.73 17.01
N VAL A 242 -4.61 -17.93 16.22
CA VAL A 242 -4.43 -16.47 16.13
C VAL A 242 -4.48 -15.76 17.49
N GLU A 243 -5.29 -16.22 18.45
CA GLU A 243 -5.39 -15.63 19.79
C GLU A 243 -4.06 -15.71 20.57
N ALA A 244 -3.33 -16.82 20.41
CA ALA A 244 -2.02 -16.98 21.02
C ALA A 244 -0.97 -16.07 20.38
N ILE A 245 -1.08 -15.86 19.06
CA ILE A 245 -0.22 -14.93 18.31
C ILE A 245 -0.49 -13.48 18.75
N ARG A 246 -1.77 -13.09 18.86
CA ARG A 246 -2.17 -11.76 19.38
C ARG A 246 -1.65 -11.53 20.78
N GLN A 247 -1.75 -12.53 21.65
CA GLN A 247 -1.25 -12.44 23.01
C GLN A 247 0.27 -12.21 23.03
N TYR A 248 1.02 -12.88 22.16
CA TYR A 248 2.45 -12.65 22.01
C TYR A 248 2.75 -11.18 21.65
N PHE A 249 2.12 -10.63 20.62
CA PHE A 249 2.35 -9.25 20.19
C PHE A 249 1.92 -8.22 21.25
N ARG A 250 0.78 -8.46 21.91
CA ARG A 250 0.32 -7.63 23.03
C ARG A 250 1.35 -7.57 24.16
N VAL A 251 1.89 -8.71 24.59
CA VAL A 251 2.93 -8.78 25.63
C VAL A 251 4.23 -8.10 25.17
N LYS A 252 4.52 -8.11 23.86
CA LYS A 252 5.66 -7.42 23.25
C LYS A 252 5.46 -5.91 23.06
N GLY A 253 4.30 -5.36 23.43
CA GLY A 253 4.01 -3.93 23.31
C GLY A 253 3.37 -3.51 21.98
N TYR A 254 2.88 -4.47 21.19
CA TYR A 254 2.20 -4.25 19.91
C TYR A 254 0.73 -4.71 20.00
N PRO A 255 -0.16 -3.92 20.63
CA PRO A 255 -1.53 -4.36 20.92
C PRO A 255 -2.44 -4.35 19.70
N VAL A 256 -2.12 -3.55 18.67
CA VAL A 256 -2.92 -3.42 17.45
C VAL A 256 -2.58 -4.59 16.53
N THR A 257 -3.51 -5.54 16.44
CA THR A 257 -3.36 -6.78 15.68
C THR A 257 -4.64 -7.12 14.95
N PHE A 258 -4.51 -7.77 13.79
CA PHE A 258 -5.64 -8.18 12.95
C PHE A 258 -5.49 -9.65 12.55
N ALA A 259 -6.59 -10.40 12.57
CA ALA A 259 -6.65 -11.73 11.96
C ALA A 259 -6.74 -11.58 10.43
N PHE A 260 -6.47 -12.67 9.71
CA PHE A 260 -6.59 -12.68 8.25
C PHE A 260 -7.97 -12.29 7.75
N ASP A 261 -9.01 -12.92 8.30
CA ASP A 261 -10.39 -12.69 7.85
C ASP A 261 -10.91 -11.29 8.25
N GLU A 262 -10.41 -10.72 9.35
CA GLU A 262 -10.72 -9.33 9.72
C GLU A 262 -10.17 -8.38 8.66
N LEU A 263 -8.88 -8.47 8.33
CA LEU A 263 -8.25 -7.59 7.34
C LEU A 263 -8.84 -7.79 5.94
N ALA A 264 -9.19 -9.03 5.59
CA ALA A 264 -9.85 -9.34 4.32
C ALA A 264 -11.27 -8.75 4.23
N ALA A 265 -12.04 -8.77 5.32
CA ALA A 265 -13.40 -8.22 5.37
C ALA A 265 -13.45 -6.69 5.20
N TYR A 266 -12.35 -5.99 5.46
CA TYR A 266 -12.25 -4.54 5.23
C TYR A 266 -12.02 -4.16 3.76
N SER A 267 -11.81 -5.15 2.87
CA SER A 267 -11.48 -4.91 1.45
C SER A 267 -12.71 -4.92 0.53
N GLY A 268 -13.94 -4.93 1.08
CA GLY A 268 -15.20 -5.14 0.35
C GLY A 268 -16.32 -4.21 0.76
#